data_AF-A0A849SCH9-F1
#
_entry.id   AF-A0A849SCH9-F1
#
_cell.length_a   1.000
_cell.length_b   1.000
_cell.length_c   1.000
_cell.angle_alpha   90.00
_cell.angle_beta   90.00
_cell.angle_gamma   90.00
#
_symmetry.space_group_name_H-M   'P 1'
#
loop_
_entity.id
_entity.type
_entity.pdbx_description
1 polymer ?
#
loop_
_entity_poly.entity_id
_entity_poly.type
_entity_poly.pdbx_seq_one_letter_code
_entity_poly.pdbx_strand_id
1 'polypeptide(L)'
;MTTPDAPLNTEELHQLNAYWRACTYLAAGMIYLQDNPLLKEPLKPEHIKNRLLGHWGSSPGLSFVYIHINRLINKYGLEAIFLAGPGHGAPGVLAPVYLEGTYAEIYPNKGEDEEGLLQFFKEFSFPGGIGSHCTPETPGSIHEGGELGYSVSHAYGAAYDNPNLLVAVVVGDGEAETGPFATSWHSNKFLNPIHDGAVLPILHLNGYKI
;
A
#
# COMPACT_ATOMS: atom_id res chain seq x y z
N MET A 1 -19.60 27.92 10.56
CA MET A 1 -20.50 27.06 9.77
C MET A 1 -19.72 26.59 8.56
N THR A 2 -19.19 25.37 8.63
CA THR A 2 -18.58 24.71 7.47
C THR A 2 -19.68 24.46 6.45
N THR A 3 -19.51 24.99 5.25
CA THR A 3 -20.31 24.56 4.09
C THR A 3 -20.29 23.03 4.04
N PRO A 4 -21.42 22.35 3.76
CA PRO A 4 -21.38 20.91 3.55
C PRO A 4 -20.34 20.66 2.46
N ASP A 5 -19.34 19.82 2.73
CA ASP A 5 -18.40 19.37 1.70
C ASP A 5 -19.25 18.86 0.53
N ALA A 6 -19.19 19.56 -0.60
CA ALA A 6 -19.83 19.07 -1.82
C ALA A 6 -19.27 17.67 -2.11
N PRO A 7 -20.10 16.75 -2.63
CA PRO A 7 -19.60 15.45 -3.06
C PRO A 7 -18.42 15.66 -4.02
N LEU A 8 -17.53 14.67 -4.05
CA LEU A 8 -16.42 14.65 -5.00
C LEU A 8 -16.91 14.97 -6.40
N ASN A 9 -16.24 15.91 -7.06
CA ASN A 9 -16.59 16.22 -8.43
C ASN A 9 -16.24 15.02 -9.33
N THR A 10 -16.93 14.91 -10.46
CA THR A 10 -16.82 13.77 -11.37
C THR A 10 -15.40 13.57 -11.91
N GLU A 11 -14.67 14.66 -12.16
CA GLU A 11 -13.31 14.59 -12.69
C GLU A 11 -12.33 14.01 -11.66
N GLU A 12 -12.40 14.47 -10.40
CA GLU A 12 -11.58 13.94 -9.31
C GLU A 12 -11.85 12.44 -9.09
N LEU A 13 -13.11 12.01 -9.16
CA LEU A 13 -13.47 10.58 -9.10
C LEU A 13 -12.88 9.77 -10.26
N HIS A 14 -12.92 10.30 -11.48
CA HIS A 14 -12.34 9.64 -12.65
C HIS A 14 -10.82 9.49 -12.51
N GLN A 15 -10.13 10.53 -12.02
CA GLN A 15 -8.68 10.51 -11.82
C GLN A 15 -8.28 9.51 -10.73
N LEU A 16 -8.98 9.47 -9.58
CA LEU A 16 -8.73 8.48 -8.53
C LEU A 16 -8.96 7.06 -9.03
N ASN A 17 -10.02 6.83 -9.79
CA ASN A 17 -10.30 5.51 -10.36
C ASN A 17 -9.27 5.11 -11.43
N ALA A 18 -8.80 6.06 -12.25
CA ALA A 18 -7.72 5.80 -13.21
C ALA A 18 -6.41 5.44 -12.50
N TYR A 19 -6.07 6.16 -11.42
CA TYR A 19 -4.89 5.85 -10.60
C TYR A 19 -5.02 4.47 -9.96
N TRP A 20 -6.19 4.14 -9.38
CA TRP A 20 -6.42 2.83 -8.79
C TRP A 20 -6.31 1.70 -9.81
N ARG A 21 -6.84 1.89 -11.03
CA ARG A 21 -6.70 0.93 -12.14
C ARG A 21 -5.25 0.77 -12.60
N ALA A 22 -4.46 1.84 -12.60
CA ALA A 22 -3.04 1.76 -12.89
C ALA A 22 -2.31 0.95 -11.80
N CYS A 23 -2.61 1.20 -10.52
CA CYS A 23 -2.03 0.42 -9.43
C CYS A 23 -2.41 -1.06 -9.48
N THR A 24 -3.66 -1.40 -9.81
CA THR A 24 -4.08 -2.80 -9.94
C THR A 24 -3.44 -3.48 -11.15
N TYR A 25 -3.23 -2.75 -12.25
CA TYR A 25 -2.47 -3.23 -13.40
C TYR A 25 -1.02 -3.52 -13.03
N LEU A 26 -0.33 -2.58 -12.36
CA LEU A 26 1.03 -2.77 -11.86
C LEU A 26 1.13 -3.95 -10.88
N ALA A 27 0.14 -4.12 -10.00
CA ALA A 27 0.09 -5.24 -9.08
C ALA A 27 0.00 -6.59 -9.79
N ALA A 28 -0.84 -6.69 -10.82
CA ALA A 28 -0.87 -7.88 -11.68
C ALA A 28 0.44 -8.04 -12.46
N GLY A 29 0.98 -6.96 -13.03
CA GLY A 29 2.26 -6.98 -13.74
C GLY A 29 3.41 -7.54 -12.91
N MET A 30 3.56 -7.08 -11.66
CA MET A 30 4.54 -7.59 -10.71
C MET A 30 4.41 -9.09 -10.45
N ILE A 31 3.18 -9.61 -10.31
CA ILE A 31 2.95 -11.03 -10.01
C ILE A 31 3.19 -11.92 -11.23
N TYR A 32 2.76 -11.48 -12.42
CA TYR A 32 2.65 -12.35 -13.58
C TYR A 32 3.69 -12.09 -14.67
N LEU A 33 4.08 -10.85 -14.93
CA LEU A 33 4.84 -10.49 -16.14
C LEU A 33 6.36 -10.47 -15.90
N GLN A 34 7.09 -11.02 -16.86
CA GLN A 34 8.54 -10.89 -17.00
C GLN A 34 8.93 -10.24 -18.33
N ASP A 35 7.99 -9.93 -19.21
CA ASP A 35 8.21 -9.20 -20.46
C ASP A 35 6.93 -8.51 -20.90
N ASN A 36 7.01 -7.64 -21.91
CA ASN A 36 5.87 -6.93 -22.51
C ASN A 36 5.01 -6.21 -21.46
N PRO A 37 5.60 -5.30 -20.65
CA PRO A 37 4.98 -4.77 -19.44
C PRO A 37 3.76 -3.88 -19.72
N LEU A 38 3.59 -3.41 -20.96
CA LEU A 38 2.46 -2.59 -21.41
C LEU A 38 1.53 -3.33 -22.39
N LEU A 39 1.75 -4.64 -22.60
CA LEU A 39 0.97 -5.47 -23.53
C LEU A 39 0.86 -4.86 -24.94
N LYS A 40 1.97 -4.29 -25.45
CA LYS A 40 2.03 -3.71 -26.81
C LYS A 40 1.92 -4.77 -27.91
N GLU A 41 2.33 -5.99 -27.59
CA GLU A 41 2.07 -7.17 -28.40
C GLU A 41 1.02 -8.07 -27.70
N PRO A 42 0.31 -8.94 -28.45
CA PRO A 42 -0.53 -9.97 -27.85
C PRO A 42 0.25 -10.78 -26.80
N LEU A 43 -0.39 -11.08 -25.66
CA LEU A 43 0.24 -11.81 -24.57
C LEU A 43 0.62 -13.22 -25.02
N LYS A 44 1.88 -13.63 -24.75
CA LYS A 44 2.43 -14.95 -25.06
C LYS A 44 2.95 -15.60 -23.78
N PRO A 45 3.03 -16.94 -23.69
CA PRO A 45 3.53 -17.64 -22.50
C PRO A 45 4.91 -17.16 -22.02
N GLU A 46 5.81 -16.81 -22.94
CA GLU A 46 7.15 -16.30 -22.64
C GLU A 46 7.16 -14.97 -21.87
N HIS A 47 6.09 -14.17 -21.95
CA HIS A 47 5.96 -12.94 -21.19
C HIS A 47 5.58 -13.19 -19.72
N ILE A 48 5.20 -14.42 -19.36
CA ILE A 48 4.74 -14.78 -18.01
C ILE A 48 5.88 -15.42 -17.22
N LYS A 49 6.03 -15.04 -15.95
CA LYS A 49 7.02 -15.63 -15.03
C LYS A 49 6.82 -17.14 -14.93
N ASN A 50 7.92 -17.89 -15.00
CA ASN A 50 7.91 -19.35 -14.84
C ASN A 50 7.41 -19.81 -13.46
N ARG A 51 7.56 -18.96 -12.44
CA ARG A 51 7.05 -19.20 -11.08
C ARG A 51 6.26 -17.97 -10.65
N LEU A 52 4.96 -18.17 -10.44
CA LEU A 52 4.06 -17.13 -9.99
C LEU A 52 4.14 -17.01 -8.47
N LEU A 53 4.65 -15.88 -7.98
CA LEU A 53 4.82 -15.58 -6.56
C LEU A 53 4.24 -14.21 -6.25
N GLY A 54 3.62 -14.09 -5.08
CA GLY A 54 2.94 -12.89 -4.63
C GLY A 54 1.46 -13.12 -4.33
N HIS A 55 0.83 -12.13 -3.71
CA HIS A 55 -0.57 -12.21 -3.31
C HIS A 55 -1.39 -11.13 -4.01
N TRP A 56 -2.42 -11.56 -4.73
CA TRP A 56 -3.39 -10.64 -5.34
C TRP A 56 -4.44 -10.17 -4.34
N GLY A 57 -4.94 -11.06 -3.46
CA GLY A 57 -6.20 -10.86 -2.73
C GLY A 57 -6.34 -9.54 -1.98
N SER A 58 -5.28 -9.07 -1.30
CA SER A 58 -5.31 -7.80 -0.56
C SER A 58 -4.81 -6.59 -1.38
N SER A 59 -4.09 -6.82 -2.48
CA SER A 59 -3.37 -5.77 -3.22
C SER A 59 -4.30 -4.66 -3.76
N PRO A 60 -5.43 -4.95 -4.45
CA PRO A 60 -6.35 -3.90 -4.90
C PRO A 60 -6.95 -3.08 -3.76
N GLY A 61 -7.24 -3.71 -2.61
CA GLY A 61 -7.79 -3.04 -1.44
C GLY A 61 -6.76 -2.09 -0.80
N LEU A 62 -5.51 -2.53 -0.69
CA LEU A 62 -4.41 -1.69 -0.19
C LEU A 62 -4.18 -0.47 -1.09
N SER A 63 -4.09 -0.66 -2.41
CA SER A 63 -3.96 0.47 -3.35
C SER A 63 -5.13 1.43 -3.25
N PHE A 64 -6.35 0.92 -3.11
CA PHE A 64 -7.54 1.75 -2.98
C PHE A 64 -7.42 2.67 -1.76
N VAL A 65 -7.09 2.10 -0.59
CA VAL A 65 -6.93 2.89 0.62
C VAL A 65 -5.78 3.89 0.47
N TYR A 66 -4.62 3.44 0.00
CA TYR A 66 -3.43 4.29 -0.19
C TYR A 66 -3.75 5.54 -1.03
N ILE A 67 -4.40 5.36 -2.18
CA ILE A 67 -4.75 6.46 -3.09
C ILE A 67 -5.72 7.44 -2.43
N HIS A 68 -6.70 6.93 -1.67
CA HIS A 68 -7.62 7.77 -0.94
C HIS A 68 -6.93 8.52 0.22
N ILE A 69 -5.91 7.94 0.86
CA ILE A 69 -5.06 8.65 1.82
C ILE A 69 -4.22 9.72 1.12
N ASN A 70 -3.57 9.43 -0.01
CA ASN A 70 -2.83 10.42 -0.81
C ASN A 70 -3.69 11.62 -1.20
N ARG A 71 -4.96 11.38 -1.54
CA ARG A 71 -5.91 12.46 -1.77
C ARG A 71 -6.12 13.32 -0.52
N LEU A 72 -6.27 12.73 0.66
CA LEU A 72 -6.44 13.48 1.91
C LEU A 72 -5.17 14.28 2.26
N ILE A 73 -3.99 13.69 2.04
CA ILE A 73 -2.69 14.36 2.15
C ILE A 73 -2.68 15.61 1.27
N ASN A 74 -3.01 15.48 -0.02
CA ASN A 74 -3.01 16.60 -0.95
C ASN A 74 -4.10 17.65 -0.64
N LYS A 75 -5.32 17.23 -0.27
CA LYS A 75 -6.44 18.15 0.00
C LYS A 75 -6.21 18.97 1.27
N TYR A 76 -5.63 18.37 2.30
CA TYR A 76 -5.55 18.98 3.63
C TYR A 76 -4.12 19.28 4.10
N GLY A 77 -3.09 18.94 3.31
CA GLY A 77 -1.69 19.12 3.67
C GLY A 77 -1.28 18.26 4.87
N LEU A 78 -1.77 17.02 4.95
CA LEU A 78 -1.54 16.13 6.10
C LEU A 78 -0.11 15.58 6.08
N GLU A 79 0.54 15.58 7.24
CA GLU A 79 1.68 14.70 7.51
C GLU A 79 1.12 13.32 7.84
N ALA A 80 1.37 12.33 6.98
CA ALA A 80 0.81 11.00 7.15
C ALA A 80 1.79 9.88 6.79
N ILE A 81 1.64 8.74 7.48
CA ILE A 81 2.35 7.50 7.18
C ILE A 81 1.34 6.36 7.00
N PHE A 82 1.62 5.46 6.07
CA PHE A 82 0.76 4.32 5.73
C PHE A 82 1.39 3.01 6.23
N LEU A 83 0.66 2.23 7.03
CA LEU A 83 1.07 0.90 7.50
C LEU A 83 0.15 -0.17 6.90
N ALA A 84 0.76 -1.16 6.24
CA ALA A 84 0.06 -2.30 5.68
C ALA A 84 0.13 -3.52 6.61
N GLY A 85 -0.91 -3.73 7.42
CA GLY A 85 -1.06 -4.95 8.22
C GLY A 85 -1.06 -6.22 7.38
N PRO A 86 -1.88 -6.35 6.30
CA PRO A 86 -1.76 -7.44 5.35
C PRO A 86 -0.58 -7.21 4.39
N GLY A 87 0.65 -7.16 4.94
CA GLY A 87 1.85 -6.76 4.22
C GLY A 87 2.26 -7.71 3.10
N HIS A 88 1.74 -8.94 3.09
CA HIS A 88 1.84 -9.89 1.98
C HIS A 88 1.17 -9.38 0.67
N GLY A 89 0.30 -8.38 0.76
CA GLY A 89 -0.28 -7.62 -0.36
C GLY A 89 0.62 -6.50 -0.87
N ALA A 90 1.95 -6.64 -0.75
CA ALA A 90 2.94 -5.64 -1.13
C ALA A 90 2.77 -4.99 -2.52
N PRO A 91 2.31 -5.71 -3.57
CA PRO A 91 2.00 -5.07 -4.85
C PRO A 91 1.03 -3.89 -4.75
N GLY A 92 0.13 -3.90 -3.76
CA GLY A 92 -0.81 -2.81 -3.49
C GLY A 92 -0.20 -1.56 -2.84
N VAL A 93 1.04 -1.64 -2.34
CA VAL A 93 1.80 -0.53 -1.77
C VAL A 93 2.93 -0.10 -2.69
N LEU A 94 3.64 -1.06 -3.29
CA LEU A 94 4.70 -0.80 -4.27
C LEU A 94 4.18 -0.07 -5.50
N ALA A 95 2.99 -0.42 -5.99
CA ALA A 95 2.43 0.21 -7.20
C ALA A 95 2.19 1.73 -7.04
N PRO A 96 1.51 2.23 -6.00
CA PRO A 96 1.40 3.68 -5.80
C PRO A 96 2.75 4.34 -5.51
N VAL A 97 3.64 3.73 -4.72
CA VAL A 97 5.00 4.26 -4.44
C VAL A 97 5.84 4.40 -5.73
N TYR A 98 5.65 3.51 -6.69
CA TYR A 98 6.25 3.61 -8.02
C TYR A 98 5.67 4.78 -8.83
N LEU A 99 4.34 4.91 -8.86
CA LEU A 99 3.65 5.92 -9.67
C LEU A 99 3.73 7.35 -9.12
N GLU A 100 4.12 7.52 -7.86
CA GLU A 100 4.45 8.84 -7.29
C GLU A 100 5.92 9.23 -7.46
N GLY A 101 6.74 8.37 -8.09
CA GLY A 101 8.14 8.64 -8.44
C GLY A 101 9.17 8.30 -7.35
N THR A 102 8.76 8.23 -6.07
CA THR A 102 9.66 7.93 -4.93
C THR A 102 10.47 6.65 -5.14
N TYR A 103 9.87 5.63 -5.74
CA TYR A 103 10.58 4.37 -6.01
C TYR A 103 11.78 4.55 -6.94
N ALA A 104 11.65 5.40 -7.97
CA ALA A 104 12.72 5.68 -8.93
C ALA A 104 13.82 6.58 -8.33
N GLU A 105 13.50 7.42 -7.34
CA GLU A 105 14.50 8.20 -6.60
C GLU A 105 15.46 7.30 -5.81
N ILE A 106 14.94 6.23 -5.23
CA ILE A 106 15.72 5.25 -4.45
C ILE A 106 16.35 4.17 -5.35
N TYR A 107 15.64 3.74 -6.39
CA TYR A 107 16.06 2.71 -7.34
C TYR A 107 16.06 3.25 -8.79
N PRO A 108 17.11 3.99 -9.21
CA PRO A 108 17.12 4.69 -10.50
C PRO A 108 17.00 3.79 -11.74
N ASN A 109 17.26 2.48 -11.61
CA ASN A 109 17.07 1.51 -12.70
C ASN A 109 15.60 1.14 -12.96
N LYS A 110 14.67 1.75 -12.22
CA LYS A 110 13.22 1.50 -12.26
C LYS A 110 12.47 2.81 -12.43
N GLY A 111 12.93 3.61 -13.40
CA GLY A 111 12.33 4.88 -13.75
C GLY A 111 10.95 4.74 -14.39
N GLU A 112 10.24 5.86 -14.52
CA GLU A 112 8.90 5.94 -15.11
C GLU A 112 8.91 5.86 -16.66
N ASP A 113 9.54 4.82 -17.19
CA ASP A 113 9.53 4.46 -18.60
C ASP A 113 9.27 2.95 -18.78
N GLU A 114 9.21 2.49 -20.03
CA GLU A 114 8.90 1.08 -20.33
C GLU A 114 9.99 0.12 -19.86
N GLU A 115 11.26 0.54 -19.87
CA GLU A 115 12.37 -0.29 -19.41
C GLU A 115 12.37 -0.38 -17.89
N GLY A 116 12.20 0.73 -17.19
CA GLY A 116 12.07 0.78 -15.75
C GLY A 116 10.86 0.00 -15.24
N LEU A 117 9.70 0.11 -15.92
CA LEU A 117 8.52 -0.69 -15.60
C LEU A 117 8.76 -2.19 -15.79
N LEU A 118 9.48 -2.57 -16.85
CA LEU A 118 9.87 -3.96 -17.08
C LEU A 118 10.76 -4.48 -15.94
N GLN A 119 11.77 -3.71 -15.52
CA GLN A 119 12.63 -4.08 -14.38
C GLN A 119 11.83 -4.18 -13.08
N PHE A 120 10.93 -3.23 -12.84
CA PHE A 120 10.04 -3.22 -11.68
C PHE A 120 9.18 -4.49 -11.62
N PHE A 121 8.59 -4.93 -12.74
CA PHE A 121 7.84 -6.18 -12.80
C PHE A 121 8.74 -7.40 -12.61
N LYS A 122 9.87 -7.46 -13.31
CA LYS A 122 10.79 -8.62 -13.25
C LYS A 122 11.31 -8.87 -11.84
N GLU A 123 11.74 -7.85 -11.11
CA GLU A 123 12.40 -8.01 -9.82
C GLU A 123 11.45 -8.44 -8.69
N PHE A 124 10.14 -8.22 -8.81
CA PHE A 124 9.19 -8.62 -7.77
C PHE A 124 9.18 -10.15 -7.55
N SER A 125 9.49 -10.60 -6.33
CA SER A 125 9.54 -12.01 -5.94
C SER A 125 10.42 -12.88 -6.85
N PHE A 126 11.51 -12.31 -7.34
CA PHE A 126 12.46 -12.99 -8.23
C PHE A 126 13.79 -13.23 -7.52
N PRO A 127 14.55 -14.30 -7.84
CA PRO A 127 15.87 -14.51 -7.26
C PRO A 127 16.80 -13.30 -7.47
N GLY A 128 17.28 -12.71 -6.38
CA GLY A 128 18.11 -11.49 -6.41
C GLY A 128 17.34 -10.18 -6.59
N GLY A 129 16.01 -10.22 -6.62
CA GLY A 129 15.13 -9.05 -6.64
C GLY A 129 14.54 -8.73 -5.25
N ILE A 130 13.33 -8.16 -5.23
CA ILE A 130 12.64 -7.73 -4.01
C ILE A 130 11.70 -8.81 -3.46
N GLY A 131 11.45 -8.76 -2.14
CA GLY A 131 10.54 -9.66 -1.44
C GLY A 131 9.07 -9.51 -1.85
N SER A 132 8.23 -10.42 -1.36
CA SER A 132 6.78 -10.42 -1.61
C SER A 132 5.96 -9.66 -0.55
N HIS A 133 6.62 -9.10 0.45
CA HIS A 133 6.02 -8.35 1.57
C HIS A 133 6.44 -6.88 1.50
N CYS A 134 5.86 -6.03 2.36
CA CYS A 134 6.24 -4.61 2.49
C CYS A 134 7.57 -4.49 3.25
N THR A 135 8.61 -5.19 2.81
CA THR A 135 9.91 -5.32 3.48
C THR A 135 10.60 -3.96 3.65
N PRO A 136 11.67 -3.85 4.48
CA PRO A 136 12.36 -2.58 4.73
C PRO A 136 12.94 -1.88 3.48
N GLU A 137 13.14 -2.62 2.38
CA GLU A 137 13.53 -2.06 1.09
C GLU A 137 12.40 -1.25 0.42
N THR A 138 11.15 -1.42 0.84
CA THR A 138 10.01 -0.66 0.31
C THR A 138 10.03 0.76 0.84
N PRO A 139 10.18 1.80 -0.02
CA PRO A 139 10.16 3.18 0.45
C PRO A 139 8.87 3.50 1.22
N GLY A 140 9.02 4.10 2.39
CA GLY A 140 7.91 4.42 3.30
C GLY A 140 7.48 3.31 4.25
N SER A 141 8.01 2.08 4.11
CA SER A 141 7.66 0.99 5.03
C SER A 141 8.42 1.06 6.35
N ILE A 142 7.68 1.00 7.46
CA ILE A 142 8.20 0.73 8.81
C ILE A 142 7.57 -0.53 9.43
N HIS A 143 6.78 -1.27 8.64
CA HIS A 143 6.02 -2.43 9.08
C HIS A 143 5.88 -3.41 7.90
N GLU A 144 6.57 -4.54 7.98
CA GLU A 144 6.59 -5.53 6.90
C GLU A 144 5.25 -6.28 6.71
N GLY A 145 4.54 -6.54 7.81
CA GLY A 145 3.25 -7.26 7.78
C GLY A 145 3.36 -8.72 7.30
N GLY A 146 4.51 -9.36 7.55
CA GLY A 146 4.71 -10.80 7.34
C GLY A 146 4.11 -11.62 8.47
N GLU A 147 4.62 -11.46 9.69
CA GLU A 147 3.95 -11.95 10.89
C GLU A 147 2.85 -10.95 11.30
N LEU A 148 1.59 -11.37 11.17
CA LEU A 148 0.42 -10.53 11.40
C LEU A 148 0.16 -10.28 12.89
N GLY A 149 -0.40 -9.11 13.21
CA GLY A 149 -0.95 -8.79 14.54
C GLY A 149 -0.36 -7.55 15.19
N TYR A 150 0.70 -6.97 14.62
CA TYR A 150 1.44 -5.84 15.20
C TYR A 150 1.17 -4.50 14.52
N SER A 151 0.33 -4.47 13.47
CA SER A 151 0.09 -3.26 12.67
C SER A 151 -0.40 -2.09 13.51
N VAL A 152 -1.41 -2.32 14.35
CA VAL A 152 -1.99 -1.28 15.21
C VAL A 152 -1.06 -0.90 16.36
N SER A 153 -0.36 -1.83 17.00
CA SER A 153 0.60 -1.46 18.05
C SER A 153 1.75 -0.61 17.49
N HIS A 154 2.28 -0.94 16.31
CA HIS A 154 3.25 -0.11 15.60
C HIS A 154 2.66 1.25 15.23
N ALA A 155 1.39 1.29 14.80
CA ALA A 155 0.73 2.54 14.44
C ALA A 155 0.61 3.52 15.62
N TYR A 156 0.20 3.04 16.79
CA TYR A 156 0.19 3.86 18.00
C TYR A 156 1.59 4.27 18.44
N GLY A 157 2.57 3.36 18.33
CA GLY A 157 3.97 3.67 18.59
C GLY A 157 4.50 4.82 17.74
N ALA A 158 4.14 4.86 16.45
CA ALA A 158 4.51 5.94 15.53
C ALA A 158 3.81 7.27 15.84
N ALA A 159 2.60 7.23 16.38
CA ALA A 159 1.82 8.43 16.71
C ALA A 159 2.27 9.10 18.02
N TYR A 160 2.87 8.37 18.97
CA TYR A 160 3.30 8.95 20.24
C TYR A 160 4.34 10.05 20.06
N ASP A 161 4.19 11.13 20.85
CA ASP A 161 5.02 12.34 20.81
C ASP A 161 5.12 13.01 19.43
N ASN A 162 4.18 12.72 18.52
CA ASN A 162 4.16 13.26 17.16
C ASN A 162 2.78 13.87 16.82
N PRO A 163 2.44 15.06 17.37
CA PRO A 163 1.07 15.59 17.38
C PRO A 163 0.47 15.90 16.00
N ASN A 164 1.29 16.01 14.95
CA ASN A 164 0.83 16.32 13.60
C ASN A 164 0.69 15.08 12.71
N LEU A 165 1.20 13.93 13.15
CA LEU A 165 1.23 12.72 12.32
C LEU A 165 -0.13 12.01 12.31
N LEU A 166 -0.63 11.75 11.11
CA LEU A 166 -1.70 10.79 10.87
C LEU A 166 -1.10 9.43 10.49
N VAL A 167 -1.33 8.41 11.31
CA VAL A 167 -0.93 7.04 11.01
C VAL A 167 -2.13 6.29 10.44
N ALA A 168 -2.20 6.15 9.12
CA ALA A 168 -3.20 5.34 8.44
C ALA A 168 -2.75 3.88 8.44
N VAL A 169 -3.45 3.01 9.17
CA VAL A 169 -3.09 1.59 9.29
C VAL A 169 -4.21 0.72 8.74
N VAL A 170 -3.89 -0.07 7.71
CA VAL A 170 -4.80 -1.07 7.16
C VAL A 170 -4.61 -2.38 7.91
N VAL A 171 -5.70 -2.95 8.40
CA VAL A 171 -5.70 -4.19 9.19
C VAL A 171 -6.43 -5.26 8.40
N GLY A 172 -5.80 -6.40 8.15
CA GLY A 172 -6.50 -7.54 7.58
C GLY A 172 -7.58 -8.05 8.53
N ASP A 173 -8.76 -8.40 8.05
CA ASP A 173 -9.78 -9.07 8.88
C ASP A 173 -9.29 -10.42 9.42
N GLY A 174 -8.44 -11.14 8.70
CA GLY A 174 -7.74 -12.32 9.23
C GLY A 174 -6.66 -11.98 10.28
N GLU A 175 -5.92 -10.89 10.10
CA GLU A 175 -5.01 -10.37 11.14
C GLU A 175 -5.79 -10.00 12.40
N ALA A 176 -7.03 -9.54 12.22
CA ALA A 176 -7.89 -9.09 13.31
C ALA A 176 -8.27 -10.19 14.31
N GLU A 177 -8.05 -11.45 13.95
CA GLU A 177 -8.29 -12.62 14.79
C GLU A 177 -7.10 -12.97 15.68
N THR A 178 -5.95 -12.31 15.50
CA THR A 178 -4.75 -12.56 16.31
C THR A 178 -4.87 -11.91 17.70
N GLY A 179 -4.29 -12.55 18.71
CA GLY A 179 -4.25 -12.03 20.08
C GLY A 179 -3.56 -10.65 20.21
N PRO A 180 -2.36 -10.45 19.63
CA PRO A 180 -1.69 -9.15 19.63
C PRO A 180 -2.54 -8.03 19.05
N PHE A 181 -3.22 -8.28 17.92
CA PHE A 181 -4.12 -7.29 17.35
C PHE A 181 -5.31 -7.01 18.26
N ALA A 182 -5.99 -8.04 18.75
CA ALA A 182 -7.21 -7.88 19.54
C ALA A 182 -7.00 -6.95 20.75
N THR A 183 -5.86 -7.09 21.44
CA THR A 183 -5.53 -6.21 22.57
C THR A 183 -5.09 -4.81 22.15
N SER A 184 -4.49 -4.65 20.97
CA SER A 184 -3.99 -3.36 20.46
C SER A 184 -5.10 -2.32 20.22
N TRP A 185 -6.37 -2.73 20.08
CA TRP A 185 -7.51 -1.80 20.07
C TRP A 185 -7.62 -0.94 21.32
N HIS A 186 -7.05 -1.40 22.44
CA HIS A 186 -7.05 -0.64 23.69
C HIS A 186 -6.01 0.48 23.72
N SER A 187 -5.09 0.56 22.75
CA SER A 187 -4.04 1.58 22.70
C SER A 187 -4.58 3.02 22.68
N ASN A 188 -5.81 3.23 22.19
CA ASN A 188 -6.49 4.53 22.24
C ASN A 188 -6.67 5.11 23.64
N LYS A 189 -6.69 4.28 24.69
CA LYS A 189 -6.82 4.72 26.09
C LYS A 189 -5.54 5.34 26.64
N PHE A 190 -4.43 5.15 25.93
CA PHE A 190 -3.10 5.64 26.33
C PHE A 190 -2.65 6.80 25.43
N LEU A 191 -3.36 7.09 24.35
CA LEU A 191 -3.07 8.20 23.44
C LEU A 191 -3.66 9.50 24.00
N ASN A 192 -2.85 10.55 24.07
CA ASN A 192 -3.25 11.90 24.44
C ASN A 192 -3.28 12.80 23.18
N PRO A 193 -4.46 13.22 22.70
CA PRO A 193 -4.58 13.98 21.46
C PRO A 193 -3.99 15.40 21.51
N ILE A 194 -3.48 15.86 22.67
CA ILE A 194 -2.77 17.13 22.80
C ILE A 194 -1.27 16.96 22.46
N HIS A 195 -0.70 15.78 22.74
CA HIS A 195 0.74 15.53 22.64
C HIS A 195 1.10 14.51 21.56
N ASP A 196 0.16 13.63 21.23
CA ASP A 196 0.33 12.54 20.28
C ASP A 196 -0.44 12.81 19.00
N GLY A 197 -0.03 12.15 17.92
CA GLY A 197 -0.72 12.14 16.64
C GLY A 197 -2.02 11.37 16.68
N ALA A 198 -2.55 11.04 15.50
CA ALA A 198 -3.78 10.29 15.36
C ALA A 198 -3.53 8.97 14.63
N VAL A 199 -4.14 7.89 15.12
CA VAL A 199 -4.19 6.61 14.40
C VAL A 199 -5.54 6.50 13.72
N LEU A 200 -5.55 6.17 12.42
CA LEU A 200 -6.73 5.84 11.62
C LEU A 200 -6.69 4.36 11.23
N PRO A 201 -7.30 3.47 12.03
CA PRO A 201 -7.43 2.06 11.68
C PRO A 201 -8.47 1.85 10.59
N ILE A 202 -8.10 1.08 9.57
CA ILE A 202 -8.95 0.74 8.43
C ILE A 202 -9.05 -0.77 8.38
N LEU A 203 -10.17 -1.30 8.87
CA LEU A 203 -10.44 -2.73 8.83
C LEU A 203 -10.70 -3.15 7.37
N HIS A 204 -9.76 -3.87 6.78
CA HIS A 204 -9.87 -4.44 5.45
C HIS A 204 -10.71 -5.71 5.49
N LEU A 205 -12.02 -5.53 5.64
CA LEU A 205 -13.02 -6.58 5.74
C LEU A 205 -13.36 -7.15 4.36
N ASN A 206 -12.40 -7.83 3.75
CA ASN A 206 -12.55 -8.44 2.43
C ASN A 206 -13.25 -9.81 2.49
N GLY A 207 -13.48 -10.34 3.71
CA GLY A 207 -14.32 -11.49 4.00
C GLY A 207 -13.56 -12.82 4.10
N TYR A 208 -12.24 -12.84 3.87
CA TYR A 208 -11.48 -14.08 3.76
C TYR A 208 -10.05 -13.98 4.28
N LYS A 209 -9.54 -15.13 4.71
CA LYS A 209 -8.13 -15.45 4.92
C LYS A 209 -7.86 -16.84 4.34
N ILE A 210 -6.59 -17.27 4.30
CA ILE A 210 -6.20 -18.65 3.91
C ILE A 210 -6.67 -19.64 4.97
#